data_AF-A0A6P4YP72-F1
#
_entry.id   AF-A0A6P4YP72-F1
#
_cell.length_a   1.000
_cell.length_b   1.000
_cell.length_c   1.000
_cell.angle_alpha   90.00
_cell.angle_beta   90.00
_cell.angle_gamma   90.00
#
_symmetry.space_group_name_H-M   'P 1'
#
loop_
_entity.id
_entity.type
_entity.pdbx_description
1 polymer ?
#
loop_
_entity_poly.entity_id
_entity_poly.type
_entity_poly.pdbx_seq_one_letter_code
_entity_poly.pdbx_strand_id
1 'polypeptide(L)'
;FSDEDYEKPFFRNHSLVGKKEPFVLSPAGETPVVQIPATINRYLRDYQREGVKFLYRQYEAGMGAILGDDMGLGKTVQVISFLSAVLGRTGTREDITNFKK
;
A
#
# COMPACT_ATOMS: atom_id res chain seq x y z
N PHE A 1 1.51 -25.27 -20.27
CA PHE A 1 2.00 -24.59 -19.07
C PHE A 1 3.25 -25.32 -18.65
N SER A 2 4.41 -24.74 -18.95
CA SER A 2 5.72 -25.27 -18.58
C SER A 2 6.10 -24.77 -17.18
N ASP A 3 7.02 -25.43 -16.50
CA ASP A 3 7.49 -24.99 -15.17
C ASP A 3 8.15 -23.58 -15.20
N GLU A 4 8.55 -23.10 -16.39
CA GLU A 4 9.06 -21.73 -16.60
C GLU A 4 7.97 -20.65 -16.49
N ASP A 5 6.69 -21.01 -16.67
CA ASP A 5 5.54 -20.09 -16.53
C ASP A 5 5.23 -19.75 -15.05
N TYR A 6 5.88 -20.44 -14.09
CA TYR A 6 5.68 -20.27 -12.64
C TYR A 6 6.81 -19.51 -11.95
N GLU A 7 7.74 -18.90 -12.69
CA GLU A 7 8.82 -18.14 -12.06
C GLU A 7 8.27 -16.89 -11.36
N LYS A 8 8.25 -16.95 -10.03
CA LYS A 8 8.04 -15.78 -9.18
C LYS A 8 9.01 -14.69 -9.63
N PRO A 9 8.54 -13.45 -9.87
CA PRO A 9 9.38 -12.40 -10.42
C PRO A 9 10.63 -12.19 -9.57
N PHE A 10 11.79 -12.25 -10.22
CA PHE A 10 13.07 -12.07 -9.56
C PHE A 10 13.32 -10.58 -9.27
N PHE A 11 13.37 -10.21 -8.00
CA PHE A 11 13.65 -8.84 -7.59
C PHE A 11 15.13 -8.69 -7.22
N ARG A 12 15.90 -8.02 -8.10
CA ARG A 12 17.36 -7.78 -7.92
C ARG A 12 17.72 -7.14 -6.58
N ASN A 13 16.84 -6.31 -6.02
CA ASN A 13 17.10 -5.58 -4.77
C ASN A 13 16.39 -6.25 -3.59
N HIS A 14 17.14 -7.08 -2.86
CA HIS A 14 16.65 -7.79 -1.68
C HIS A 14 16.63 -6.94 -0.40
N SER A 15 16.97 -5.65 -0.43
CA SER A 15 16.73 -4.83 0.77
C SER A 15 15.23 -4.79 1.05
N LEU A 16 14.79 -5.58 2.03
CA LEU A 16 13.38 -5.74 2.43
C LEU A 16 12.87 -4.51 3.19
N VAL A 17 13.75 -3.57 3.50
CA VAL A 17 13.47 -2.43 4.37
C VAL A 17 13.80 -1.13 3.64
N GLY A 18 12.76 -0.49 3.12
CA GLY A 18 12.78 0.89 2.66
C GLY A 18 12.83 1.89 3.83
N LYS A 19 12.76 3.18 3.51
CA LYS A 19 12.78 4.26 4.49
C LYS A 19 11.62 4.13 5.49
N LYS A 20 11.90 4.40 6.77
CA LYS A 20 10.93 4.36 7.88
C LYS A 20 10.10 5.65 7.94
N GLU A 21 9.53 6.04 6.80
CA GLU A 21 8.73 7.26 6.67
C GLU A 21 7.30 6.92 6.21
N PRO A 22 6.28 7.69 6.61
CA PRO A 22 4.95 7.56 6.04
C PRO A 22 4.98 7.83 4.54
N PHE A 23 4.07 7.20 3.80
CA PHE A 23 3.89 7.47 2.38
C PHE A 23 2.59 8.25 2.17
N VAL A 24 2.74 9.54 1.90
CA VAL A 24 1.60 10.46 1.69
C VAL A 24 0.95 10.18 0.34
N LEU A 25 -0.37 10.02 0.35
CA LEU A 25 -1.20 9.78 -0.83
C LEU A 25 -1.95 11.06 -1.25
N SER A 26 -2.44 11.82 -0.27
CA SER A 26 -3.16 13.07 -0.54
C SER A 26 -2.23 14.16 -1.08
N PRO A 27 -2.73 15.05 -1.97
CA PRO A 27 -2.08 16.29 -2.34
C PRO A 27 -1.54 17.13 -1.16
N ALA A 28 -0.51 17.95 -1.43
CA ALA A 28 0.05 18.85 -0.45
C ALA A 28 -0.97 19.92 -0.02
N GLY A 29 -1.12 20.11 1.29
CA GLY A 29 -2.05 21.10 1.86
C GLY A 29 -3.46 20.56 2.13
N GLU A 30 -3.76 19.31 1.77
CA GLU A 30 -5.05 18.70 2.06
C GLU A 30 -5.17 18.25 3.52
N THR A 31 -6.35 18.44 4.12
CA THR A 31 -6.68 18.01 5.48
C THR A 31 -8.00 17.24 5.45
N PRO A 32 -8.03 15.97 5.94
CA PRO A 32 -6.94 15.25 6.59
C PRO A 32 -5.87 14.77 5.61
N VAL A 33 -4.62 14.68 6.10
CA VAL A 33 -3.52 14.06 5.34
C VAL A 33 -3.76 12.56 5.27
N VAL A 34 -3.92 12.02 4.06
CA VAL A 34 -4.08 10.58 3.83
C VAL A 34 -2.72 9.98 3.54
N GLN A 35 -2.28 9.03 4.38
CA GLN A 35 -0.95 8.45 4.28
C GLN A 35 -0.90 7.00 4.74
N ILE A 36 -0.03 6.21 4.12
CA ILE A 36 0.30 4.86 4.59
C ILE A 36 1.30 4.99 5.76
N PRO A 37 1.04 4.35 6.91
CA PRO A 37 1.98 4.33 8.04
C PRO A 37 3.38 3.85 7.65
N ALA A 38 4.40 4.45 8.28
CA ALA A 38 5.80 4.06 8.10
C ALA A 38 6.05 2.57 8.43
N THR A 39 5.28 2.01 9.36
CA THR A 39 5.36 0.59 9.76
C THR A 39 4.95 -0.37 8.63
N ILE A 40 4.12 0.08 7.69
CA ILE A 40 3.73 -0.65 6.49
C ILE A 40 4.61 -0.24 5.31
N ASN A 41 4.76 1.07 5.04
CA ASN A 41 5.46 1.60 3.86
C ASN A 41 6.90 1.09 3.73
N ARG A 42 7.60 0.91 4.85
CA ARG A 42 8.97 0.39 4.85
C ARG A 42 9.13 -0.99 4.20
N TYR A 43 8.05 -1.77 4.05
CA TYR A 43 8.08 -3.08 3.41
C TYR A 43 7.53 -3.06 1.97
N LEU A 44 6.95 -1.95 1.54
CA LEU A 44 6.42 -1.83 0.19
C LEU A 44 7.55 -1.67 -0.83
N ARG A 45 7.36 -2.31 -1.99
CA ARG A 45 8.14 -2.05 -3.20
C ARG A 45 7.59 -0.83 -3.93
N ASP A 46 8.40 -0.21 -4.79
CA ASP A 46 7.98 1.00 -5.52
C ASP A 46 6.73 0.75 -6.38
N TYR A 47 6.68 -0.39 -7.10
CA TYR A 47 5.50 -0.74 -7.89
C TYR A 47 4.25 -0.94 -7.01
N GLN A 48 4.40 -1.43 -5.78
CA GLN A 48 3.28 -1.58 -4.84
C GLN A 48 2.77 -0.21 -4.38
N ARG A 49 3.66 0.76 -4.17
CA ARG A 49 3.29 2.14 -3.84
C ARG A 49 2.50 2.80 -4.97
N GLU A 50 2.89 2.56 -6.22
CA GLU A 50 2.16 3.04 -7.39
C GLU A 50 0.78 2.38 -7.51
N GLY A 51 0.66 1.08 -7.23
CA GLY A 51 -0.64 0.41 -7.14
C GLY A 51 -1.55 0.99 -6.06
N VAL A 52 -1.01 1.35 -4.88
CA VAL A 52 -1.78 2.03 -3.82
C VAL A 52 -2.21 3.44 -4.25
N LYS A 53 -1.33 4.22 -4.89
CA LYS A 53 -1.69 5.53 -5.47
C LYS A 53 -2.79 5.41 -6.52
N PHE A 54 -2.76 4.36 -7.34
CA PHE A 54 -3.83 4.09 -8.29
C PHE A 54 -5.16 3.85 -7.58
N LEU A 55 -5.20 2.97 -6.57
CA LEU A 55 -6.41 2.71 -5.78
C LEU A 55 -6.93 3.98 -5.09
N TYR A 56 -6.04 4.79 -4.52
CA TYR A 56 -6.39 6.05 -3.88
C TYR A 56 -7.03 7.04 -4.85
N ARG A 57 -6.46 7.24 -6.05
CA ARG A 57 -7.04 8.12 -7.07
C ARG A 57 -8.42 7.67 -7.54
N GLN A 58 -8.65 6.36 -7.67
CA GLN A 58 -9.98 5.85 -8.04
C GLN A 58 -10.99 6.06 -6.91
N TYR A 59 -10.56 5.88 -5.66
CA TYR A 59 -11.36 6.16 -4.47
C TYR A 59 -11.76 7.64 -4.39
N GLU A 60 -10.82 8.57 -4.59
CA GLU A 60 -11.12 10.01 -4.63
C GLU A 60 -12.09 10.38 -5.76
N ALA A 61 -11.99 9.68 -6.90
CA ALA A 61 -12.91 9.86 -8.02
C ALA A 61 -14.28 9.20 -7.82
N GLY A 62 -14.52 8.49 -6.71
CA GLY A 62 -15.77 7.76 -6.47
C GLY A 62 -16.00 6.57 -7.40
N MET A 63 -14.92 6.02 -7.98
CA MET A 63 -14.96 4.93 -8.95
C MET A 63 -14.47 3.60 -8.37
N GLY A 64 -14.93 2.50 -8.96
CA GLY A 64 -14.35 1.18 -8.73
C GLY A 64 -12.97 1.05 -9.38
N ALA A 65 -12.16 0.10 -8.89
CA ALA A 65 -10.81 -0.16 -9.41
C ALA A 65 -10.55 -1.66 -9.55
N ILE A 66 -9.84 -2.04 -10.62
CA ILE A 66 -9.30 -3.39 -10.81
C ILE A 66 -7.78 -3.31 -10.70
N LEU A 67 -7.22 -4.00 -9.71
CA LEU A 67 -5.76 -4.10 -9.54
C LEU A 67 -5.24 -5.32 -10.32
N GLY A 68 -4.86 -5.08 -11.57
CA GLY A 68 -4.48 -6.10 -12.54
C GLY A 68 -3.02 -6.58 -12.50
N ASP A 69 -2.29 -6.32 -11.40
CA ASP A 69 -0.90 -6.76 -11.25
C ASP A 69 -0.76 -8.28 -11.39
N ASP A 70 0.39 -8.74 -11.90
CA ASP A 70 0.71 -10.16 -12.03
C ASP A 70 0.64 -10.93 -10.70
N MET A 71 0.50 -12.25 -10.81
CA MET A 71 0.51 -13.15 -9.67
C MET A 71 1.84 -13.05 -8.92
N GLY A 72 1.79 -13.10 -7.58
CA GLY A 72 2.98 -13.01 -6.74
C GLY A 72 3.52 -11.59 -6.49
N LEU A 73 2.99 -10.54 -7.14
CA LEU A 73 3.41 -9.15 -6.90
C LEU A 73 2.90 -8.53 -5.58
N GLY A 74 1.99 -9.21 -4.89
CA GLY A 74 1.51 -8.80 -3.57
C GLY A 74 0.34 -7.81 -3.62
N LYS A 75 -0.69 -8.10 -4.42
CA LYS A 75 -1.94 -7.32 -4.46
C LYS A 75 -2.59 -7.14 -3.08
N THR A 76 -2.55 -8.18 -2.24
CA THR A 76 -3.10 -8.12 -0.87
C THR A 76 -2.45 -7.05 -0.01
N VAL A 77 -1.11 -6.91 -0.05
CA VAL A 77 -0.43 -5.88 0.75
C VAL A 77 -0.72 -4.48 0.22
N GLN A 78 -0.94 -4.32 -1.09
CA GLN A 78 -1.38 -3.05 -1.66
C GLN A 78 -2.77 -2.67 -1.15
N VAL A 79 -3.73 -3.60 -1.17
CA VAL A 79 -5.09 -3.34 -0.65
C VAL A 79 -5.07 -3.03 0.85
N ILE A 80 -4.31 -3.77 1.66
CA ILE A 80 -4.17 -3.48 3.10
C ILE A 80 -3.57 -2.09 3.33
N SER A 81 -2.55 -1.72 2.55
CA SER A 81 -1.90 -0.41 2.68
C SER A 81 -2.84 0.74 2.29
N PHE A 82 -3.62 0.54 1.22
CA PHE A 82 -4.68 1.46 0.82
C PHE A 82 -5.72 1.64 1.93
N LEU A 83 -6.28 0.53 2.44
CA LEU A 83 -7.28 0.56 3.51
C LEU A 83 -6.73 1.21 4.79
N SER A 84 -5.48 0.91 5.15
CA SER A 84 -4.80 1.54 6.28
C SER A 84 -4.76 3.05 6.14
N ALA A 85 -4.50 3.58 4.95
CA ALA A 85 -4.42 5.00 4.71
C ALA A 85 -5.79 5.69 4.79
N VAL A 86 -6.80 5.17 4.08
CA VAL A 86 -8.14 5.78 4.05
C VAL A 86 -8.90 5.66 5.37
N LEU A 87 -8.59 4.63 6.17
CA LEU A 87 -9.13 4.47 7.53
C LEU A 87 -8.34 5.28 8.57
N GLY A 88 -7.36 6.08 8.16
CA GLY A 88 -6.56 6.92 9.05
C GLY A 88 -5.78 6.13 10.10
N ARG A 89 -5.36 4.89 9.79
CA ARG A 89 -4.57 4.08 10.72
C ARG A 89 -3.18 4.68 10.88
N THR A 90 -2.69 4.67 12.10
CA THR A 90 -1.35 5.18 12.46
C THR A 90 -0.27 4.10 12.39
N GLY A 91 -0.68 2.83 12.39
CA GLY A 91 0.23 1.68 12.48
C GLY A 91 0.86 1.55 13.87
N THR A 92 0.23 2.11 14.90
CA THR A 92 0.70 2.10 16.29
C THR A 92 -0.28 1.36 17.21
N ARG A 93 0.05 1.25 18.51
CA ARG A 93 -0.85 0.66 19.52
C ARG A 93 -2.15 1.44 19.70
N GLU A 94 -2.18 2.72 19.31
CA GLU A 94 -3.37 3.58 19.43
C GLU A 94 -4.53 3.08 18.55
N ASP A 95 -4.21 2.46 17.41
CA ASP A 95 -5.23 1.90 16.51
C ASP A 95 -6.04 0.78 17.17
N ILE A 96 -5.45 0.06 18.13
CA ILE A 96 -6.10 -1.03 18.90
C ILE A 96 -7.03 -0.43 19.96
N THR A 97 -6.60 0.64 20.64
CA THR A 97 -7.39 1.28 21.69
C THR A 97 -8.58 2.03 21.13
N ASN A 98 -8.43 2.65 19.96
CA ASN A 98 -9.50 3.41 19.30
C ASN A 98 -10.63 2.51 18.75
N PHE A 99 -10.37 1.22 18.54
CA PHE A 99 -11.39 0.26 18.08
C PHE A 99 -12.34 -0.21 19.21
N LYS A 100 -12.00 0.06 20.48
CA LYS A 100 -12.79 -0.35 21.65
C LYS A 100 -13.68 0.78 22.22
N LYS A 101 -13.68 1.94 21.58
CA LYS A 101 -14.63 3.04 21.85
C LYS A 101 -15.74 3.00 20.81
#